data_AF-A0A1U7Z0G5-F1
#
_entry.id   AF-A0A1U7Z0G5-F1
#
_cell.length_a   1.000
_cell.length_b   1.000
_cell.length_c   1.000
_cell.angle_alpha   90.00
_cell.angle_beta   90.00
_cell.angle_gamma   90.00
#
_symmetry.space_group_name_H-M   'P 1'
#
loop_
_entity.id
_entity.type
_entity.pdbx_description
1 polymer ?
#
loop_
_entity_poly.entity_id
_entity_poly.type
_entity_poly.pdbx_seq_one_letter_code
_entity_poly.pdbx_strand_id
1 'polypeptide(L)'
;MELLYLLCSLLSTSITSFFLSVLLHFRLLLRHFGIRFDAGADSVSLYEGTVWHERRSPVHHSFRYPVRYALIDLDHAPHNPPDHLSAHEARSISGTNGPVLLLTIPPSVGYVQNPLSLYYCHDIEGSSQRLAKCIAEVTNTPWSERVSFLFNPNSDVVAKALHVSPFMDMLGNWSMKTNTPGNNLFVTISVNHPKHGDYFSASLMAKRVSSSTHTDIALFFWLMPHKVALWIYWQALKLWWKGVPFLQHPRYYNPRYRGEAILFDEKLQCCPAFVCETQNNQQAEEHCSGPAAHSTSEHHCFTWRDAKWPWC
;
A
#
# COMPACT_ATOMS: atom_id res chain seq x y z
N MET A 1 -23.95 -15.79 -11.91
CA MET A 1 -22.65 -15.92 -12.60
C MET A 1 -21.48 -15.53 -11.70
N GLU A 2 -21.53 -14.39 -11.00
CA GLU A 2 -20.43 -13.94 -10.12
C GLU A 2 -20.12 -14.86 -8.94
N LEU A 3 -21.13 -15.39 -8.23
CA LEU A 3 -20.91 -16.30 -7.09
C LEU A 3 -20.23 -17.61 -7.51
N LEU A 4 -20.65 -18.19 -8.64
CA LEU A 4 -20.04 -19.40 -9.18
C LEU A 4 -18.59 -19.15 -9.59
N TYR A 5 -18.32 -18.04 -10.27
CA TYR A 5 -16.96 -17.64 -10.63
C TYR A 5 -16.08 -17.45 -9.39
N LEU A 6 -16.59 -16.80 -8.34
CA LEU A 6 -15.90 -16.63 -7.07
C LEU A 6 -15.57 -17.98 -6.42
N LEU A 7 -16.53 -18.91 -6.36
CA LEU A 7 -16.33 -20.26 -5.81
C LEU A 7 -15.30 -21.04 -6.62
N CYS A 8 -15.37 -21.01 -7.95
CA CYS A 8 -14.38 -21.63 -8.82
C CYS A 8 -12.99 -21.02 -8.64
N SER A 9 -12.90 -19.70 -8.51
CA SER A 9 -11.63 -19.00 -8.23
C SER A 9 -11.05 -19.43 -6.89
N LEU A 10 -11.84 -19.44 -5.81
CA LEU A 10 -11.40 -19.88 -4.48
C LEU A 10 -10.92 -21.34 -4.50
N LEU A 11 -11.65 -22.22 -5.20
CA LEU A 11 -11.27 -23.62 -5.35
C LEU A 11 -9.96 -23.76 -6.12
N SER A 12 -9.83 -23.08 -7.27
CA SER A 12 -8.62 -23.08 -8.09
C SER A 12 -7.41 -22.56 -7.32
N THR A 13 -7.54 -21.42 -6.64
CA THR A 13 -6.49 -20.86 -5.79
C THR A 13 -6.09 -21.83 -4.68
N SER A 14 -7.06 -22.48 -4.02
CA SER A 14 -6.79 -23.45 -2.95
C SER A 14 -6.01 -24.66 -3.45
N ILE A 15 -6.40 -25.20 -4.62
CA ILE A 15 -5.72 -26.33 -5.26
C ILE A 15 -4.29 -25.93 -5.66
N THR A 16 -4.13 -24.80 -6.35
CA THR A 16 -2.82 -24.28 -6.77
C THR A 16 -1.89 -24.05 -5.56
N SER A 17 -2.43 -23.44 -4.50
CA SER A 17 -1.69 -23.17 -3.27
C SER A 17 -1.26 -24.44 -2.55
N PHE A 18 -2.10 -25.47 -2.55
CA PHE A 18 -1.77 -26.78 -2.00
C PHE A 18 -0.58 -27.41 -2.74
N PHE A 19 -0.66 -27.52 -4.07
CA PHE A 19 0.42 -28.11 -4.86
C PHE A 19 1.73 -27.33 -4.78
N LEU A 20 1.67 -25.98 -4.85
CA LEU A 20 2.86 -25.14 -4.72
C LEU A 20 3.46 -25.18 -3.30
N SER A 21 2.62 -25.33 -2.26
CA SER A 21 3.11 -25.54 -0.89
C SER A 21 3.84 -26.86 -0.75
N VAL A 22 3.29 -27.96 -1.29
CA VAL A 22 3.95 -29.27 -1.29
C VAL A 22 5.27 -29.20 -2.05
N LEU A 23 5.29 -28.57 -3.23
CA LEU A 23 6.50 -28.39 -4.03
C LEU A 23 7.56 -27.56 -3.30
N LEU A 24 7.17 -26.51 -2.58
CA LEU A 24 8.09 -25.67 -1.80
C LEU A 24 8.79 -26.48 -0.71
N HIS A 25 8.04 -27.29 0.05
CA HIS A 25 8.62 -28.16 1.08
C HIS A 25 9.51 -29.25 0.47
N PHE A 26 9.12 -29.80 -0.69
CA PHE A 26 9.94 -30.76 -1.42
C PHE A 26 11.27 -30.14 -1.90
N ARG A 27 11.25 -28.90 -2.42
CA ARG A 27 12.48 -28.16 -2.79
C ARG A 27 13.39 -27.91 -1.59
N LEU A 28 12.80 -27.64 -0.43
CA LEU A 28 13.57 -27.45 0.80
C LEU A 28 14.25 -28.75 1.26
N LEU A 29 13.54 -29.88 1.14
CA LEU A 29 14.12 -31.20 1.34
C LEU A 29 15.26 -31.48 0.35
N LEU A 30 15.10 -31.17 -0.94
CA LEU A 30 16.16 -31.33 -1.94
C LEU A 30 17.38 -30.43 -1.69
N ARG A 31 17.18 -29.21 -1.17
CA ARG A 31 18.27 -28.32 -0.73
C ARG A 31 19.07 -28.94 0.42
N HIS A 32 18.42 -29.67 1.32
CA HIS A 32 19.10 -30.44 2.36
C HIS A 32 20.04 -31.51 1.79
N PHE A 33 19.75 -32.02 0.58
CA PHE A 33 20.61 -32.95 -0.17
C PHE A 33 21.65 -32.27 -1.09
N GLY A 34 21.89 -30.96 -0.92
CA GLY A 34 23.02 -30.27 -1.56
C GLY A 34 22.74 -29.63 -2.93
N ILE A 35 21.49 -29.61 -3.39
CA ILE A 35 21.12 -28.90 -4.64
C ILE A 35 20.91 -27.41 -4.33
N ARG A 36 21.90 -26.57 -4.64
CA ARG A 36 21.79 -25.11 -4.48
C ARG A 36 21.03 -24.49 -5.65
N PHE A 37 19.99 -23.73 -5.33
CA PHE A 37 19.38 -22.76 -6.25
C PHE A 37 19.80 -21.38 -5.77
N ASP A 38 20.45 -20.60 -6.63
CA ASP A 38 20.93 -19.25 -6.34
C ASP A 38 19.79 -18.38 -5.79
N ALA A 39 20.05 -17.70 -4.69
CA ALA A 39 19.14 -16.71 -4.12
C ALA A 39 19.87 -15.36 -4.16
N GLY A 40 19.54 -14.53 -5.16
CA GLY A 40 19.95 -13.12 -5.18
C GLY A 40 19.33 -12.42 -3.98
N ALA A 41 20.12 -12.26 -2.91
CA ALA A 41 19.64 -11.86 -1.58
C ALA A 41 20.06 -10.45 -1.18
N ASP A 42 20.86 -9.75 -2.00
CA ASP A 42 21.50 -8.50 -1.56
C ASP A 42 20.59 -7.27 -1.59
N SER A 43 19.49 -7.30 -2.36
CA SER A 43 18.55 -6.17 -2.51
C SER A 43 17.28 -6.29 -1.65
N VAL A 44 17.14 -7.33 -0.83
CA VAL A 44 15.92 -7.58 -0.05
C VAL A 44 16.21 -7.70 1.44
N SER A 45 15.53 -6.87 2.23
CA SER A 45 15.52 -6.97 3.70
C SER A 45 14.17 -7.49 4.18
N LEU A 46 14.20 -8.48 5.07
CA LEU A 46 12.98 -9.08 5.63
C LEU A 46 12.57 -8.36 6.91
N TYR A 47 11.27 -8.14 7.08
CA TYR A 47 10.69 -7.56 8.27
C TYR A 47 9.60 -8.49 8.83
N GLU A 48 9.60 -8.67 10.15
CA GLU A 48 8.54 -9.37 10.87
C GLU A 48 7.92 -8.43 11.90
N GLY A 49 6.59 -8.42 11.99
CA GLY A 49 5.87 -7.42 12.73
C GLY A 49 4.44 -7.79 13.06
N THR A 50 3.70 -6.80 13.53
CA THR A 50 2.28 -6.90 13.88
C THR A 50 1.55 -5.70 13.31
N VAL A 51 0.39 -5.96 12.70
CA VAL A 51 -0.59 -4.92 12.40
C VAL A 51 -1.62 -4.89 13.50
N TRP A 52 -1.93 -3.70 14.00
CA TRP A 52 -3.02 -3.43 14.92
C TRP A 52 -4.06 -2.56 14.24
N HIS A 53 -5.33 -2.89 14.42
CA HIS A 53 -6.47 -2.09 13.98
C HIS A 53 -7.34 -1.78 15.19
N GLU A 54 -7.81 -0.55 15.26
CA GLU A 54 -8.78 -0.10 16.23
C GLU A 54 -9.87 0.71 15.52
N ARG A 55 -11.12 0.32 15.76
CA ARG A 55 -12.30 1.11 15.47
C ARG A 55 -12.94 1.50 16.81
N ARG A 56 -13.24 2.79 16.97
CA ARG A 56 -13.85 3.38 18.17
C ARG A 56 -15.36 3.63 18.00
N SER A 57 -15.84 3.82 16.77
CA SER A 57 -17.25 4.15 16.46
C SER A 57 -17.72 3.46 15.16
N PRO A 58 -19.03 3.15 14.99
CA PRO A 58 -20.11 3.22 15.98
C PRO A 58 -20.03 2.13 17.05
N VAL A 59 -19.34 1.03 16.75
CA VAL A 59 -19.09 -0.08 17.68
C VAL A 59 -17.59 -0.24 17.87
N HIS A 60 -17.14 -0.32 19.13
CA HIS A 60 -15.73 -0.54 19.43
C HIS A 60 -15.30 -1.95 18.97
N HIS A 61 -14.21 -2.01 18.21
CA HIS A 61 -13.61 -3.25 17.78
C HIS A 61 -12.12 -3.05 17.47
N SER A 62 -11.28 -3.80 18.16
CA SER A 62 -9.85 -3.82 17.91
C SER A 62 -9.33 -5.24 17.76
N PHE A 63 -8.25 -5.40 16.99
CA PHE A 63 -7.57 -6.67 16.79
C PHE A 63 -6.13 -6.45 16.31
N ARG A 64 -5.29 -7.46 16.50
CA ARG A 64 -3.92 -7.47 15.98
C ARG A 64 -3.60 -8.82 15.34
N TYR A 65 -2.72 -8.82 14.35
CA TYR A 65 -2.28 -10.04 13.67
C TYR A 65 -0.82 -9.91 13.23
N PRO A 66 -0.05 -11.02 13.26
CA PRO A 66 1.33 -11.01 12.81
C PRO A 66 1.41 -10.86 11.29
N VAL A 67 2.44 -10.15 10.84
CA VAL A 67 2.71 -9.92 9.42
C VAL A 67 4.19 -10.00 9.11
N ARG A 68 4.49 -10.30 7.85
CA ARG A 68 5.83 -10.31 7.29
C ARG A 68 5.84 -9.46 6.03
N TYR A 69 6.85 -8.62 5.90
CA TYR A 69 7.05 -7.74 4.75
C TYR A 69 8.45 -7.90 4.18
N ALA A 70 8.58 -7.73 2.88
CA ALA A 70 9.85 -7.56 2.20
C ALA A 70 10.06 -6.07 1.94
N LEU A 71 11.22 -5.56 2.31
CA LEU A 71 11.72 -4.26 1.88
C LEU A 71 12.71 -4.50 0.74
N ILE A 72 12.30 -4.15 -0.47
CA ILE A 72 13.05 -4.37 -1.71
C ILE A 72 13.63 -3.03 -2.15
N ASP A 73 14.94 -2.99 -2.36
CA ASP A 73 15.58 -1.87 -3.06
C ASP A 73 15.27 -1.99 -4.56
N LEU A 74 14.43 -1.11 -5.08
CA LEU A 74 13.97 -1.18 -6.48
C LEU A 74 15.05 -0.82 -7.49
N ASP A 75 16.09 -0.11 -7.08
CA ASP A 75 17.20 0.27 -7.95
C ASP A 75 18.24 -0.85 -8.10
N HIS A 76 18.37 -1.69 -7.07
CA HIS A 76 19.28 -2.84 -7.07
C HIS A 76 18.56 -4.18 -7.25
N ALA A 77 17.23 -4.18 -7.39
CA ALA A 77 16.49 -5.39 -7.71
C ALA A 77 16.83 -5.86 -9.13
N PRO A 78 17.05 -7.18 -9.35
CA PRO A 78 17.36 -7.69 -10.68
C PRO A 78 16.22 -7.47 -11.68
N HIS A 79 14.99 -7.47 -11.17
CA HIS A 79 13.77 -7.23 -11.94
C HIS A 79 12.79 -6.41 -11.11
N ASN A 80 11.99 -5.58 -11.78
CA ASN A 80 10.89 -4.88 -11.12
C ASN A 80 9.87 -5.91 -10.59
N PRO A 81 9.46 -5.82 -9.31
CA PRO A 81 8.40 -6.67 -8.78
C PRO A 81 7.12 -6.53 -9.63
N PRO A 82 6.46 -7.64 -9.98
CA PRO A 82 5.28 -7.58 -10.82
C PRO A 82 4.16 -6.80 -10.12
N ASP A 83 3.37 -6.07 -10.91
CA ASP A 83 2.20 -5.32 -10.42
C ASP A 83 2.52 -4.18 -9.41
N HIS A 84 3.79 -3.74 -9.40
CA HIS A 84 4.29 -2.63 -8.59
C HIS A 84 4.92 -1.54 -9.46
N LEU A 85 4.91 -0.29 -8.98
CA LEU A 85 5.67 0.81 -9.57
C LEU A 85 7.16 0.47 -9.65
N SER A 86 7.76 0.81 -10.78
CA SER A 86 9.22 0.85 -10.93
C SER A 86 9.83 2.01 -10.14
N ALA A 87 11.14 1.95 -9.86
CA ALA A 87 11.87 3.05 -9.22
C ALA A 87 11.72 4.37 -10.00
N HIS A 88 11.73 4.32 -11.33
CA HIS A 88 11.54 5.50 -12.19
C HIS A 88 10.15 6.11 -12.05
N GLU A 89 9.09 5.29 -12.09
CA GLU A 89 7.71 5.80 -11.93
C GLU A 89 7.49 6.38 -10.53
N ALA A 90 8.01 5.72 -9.49
CA ALA A 90 7.93 6.22 -8.12
C ALA A 90 8.63 7.59 -7.95
N ARG A 91 9.81 7.77 -8.55
CA ARG A 91 10.50 9.08 -8.61
C ARG A 91 9.70 10.12 -9.37
N SER A 92 9.12 9.77 -10.52
CA SER A 92 8.30 10.68 -11.32
C SER A 92 7.09 11.18 -10.53
N ILE A 93 6.39 10.29 -9.82
CA ILE A 93 5.23 10.63 -8.99
C ILE A 93 5.62 11.49 -7.78
N SER A 94 6.73 11.14 -7.11
CA SER A 94 7.15 11.84 -5.90
C SER A 94 7.95 13.12 -6.17
N GLY A 95 8.56 13.26 -7.34
CA GLY A 95 9.50 14.34 -7.66
C GLY A 95 10.84 14.22 -6.92
N THR A 96 11.23 13.02 -6.47
CA THR A 96 12.49 12.77 -5.75
C THR A 96 13.59 12.26 -6.68
N ASN A 97 14.86 12.45 -6.29
CA ASN A 97 16.02 12.08 -7.11
C ASN A 97 16.88 10.91 -6.56
N GLY A 98 16.55 10.35 -5.40
CA GLY A 98 17.33 9.31 -4.72
C GLY A 98 16.78 7.89 -4.83
N PRO A 99 17.30 6.93 -4.03
CA PRO A 99 16.90 5.53 -4.08
C PRO A 99 15.45 5.31 -3.63
N VAL A 100 14.79 4.31 -4.22
CA VAL A 100 13.42 3.94 -3.89
C VAL A 100 13.36 2.55 -3.27
N LEU A 101 12.82 2.47 -2.05
CA LEU A 101 12.61 1.20 -1.35
C LEU A 101 11.12 0.85 -1.32
N LEU A 102 10.76 -0.38 -1.69
CA LEU A 102 9.40 -0.91 -1.65
C LEU A 102 9.21 -1.84 -0.46
N LEU A 103 8.32 -1.48 0.45
CA LEU A 103 7.80 -2.38 1.48
C LEU A 103 6.50 -3.03 0.99
N THR A 104 6.50 -4.34 0.82
CA THR A 104 5.36 -5.10 0.26
C THR A 104 5.26 -6.51 0.85
N ILE A 105 4.11 -7.16 0.68
CA ILE A 105 3.95 -8.59 0.93
C ILE A 105 4.07 -9.32 -0.41
N PRO A 106 5.16 -10.08 -0.65
CA PRO A 106 5.33 -10.80 -1.91
C PRO A 106 4.25 -11.88 -2.12
N PRO A 107 3.96 -12.23 -3.39
CA PRO A 107 3.15 -13.40 -3.72
C PRO A 107 3.70 -14.66 -3.04
N SER A 108 2.80 -15.55 -2.63
CA SER A 108 3.19 -16.81 -2.00
C SER A 108 2.28 -17.94 -2.47
N VAL A 109 2.90 -19.05 -2.89
CA VAL A 109 2.24 -20.27 -3.33
C VAL A 109 1.03 -20.01 -4.25
N GLY A 110 1.20 -19.13 -5.24
CA GLY A 110 0.18 -18.87 -6.26
C GLY A 110 -1.00 -18.00 -5.81
N TYR A 111 -0.81 -17.20 -4.75
CA TYR A 111 -1.82 -16.26 -4.27
C TYR A 111 -1.21 -14.90 -3.92
N VAL A 112 -1.95 -13.84 -4.20
CA VAL A 112 -1.59 -12.46 -3.89
C VAL A 112 -2.68 -11.82 -3.03
N GLN A 113 -2.30 -11.34 -1.86
CA GLN A 113 -3.14 -10.52 -1.01
C GLN A 113 -2.22 -9.56 -0.27
N ASN A 114 -2.25 -8.31 -0.70
CA ASN A 114 -1.41 -7.26 -0.17
C ASN A 114 -2.21 -5.95 -0.09
N PRO A 115 -2.79 -5.63 1.07
CA PRO A 115 -3.67 -4.46 1.21
C PRO A 115 -2.91 -3.13 1.17
N LEU A 116 -1.61 -3.12 1.47
CA LEU A 116 -0.79 -1.92 1.55
C LEU A 116 0.65 -2.18 1.08
N SER A 117 1.09 -1.44 0.08
CA SER A 117 2.50 -1.28 -0.29
C SER A 117 2.97 0.14 0.01
N LEU A 118 4.19 0.28 0.52
CA LEU A 118 4.80 1.58 0.78
C LEU A 118 6.08 1.76 -0.02
N TYR A 119 6.17 2.86 -0.75
CA TYR A 119 7.39 3.27 -1.45
C TYR A 119 8.05 4.39 -0.66
N TYR A 120 9.28 4.18 -0.24
CA TYR A 120 10.12 5.15 0.45
C TYR A 120 11.00 5.85 -0.59
N CYS A 121 10.67 7.09 -0.91
CA CYS A 121 11.34 7.87 -1.94
C CYS A 121 12.32 8.83 -1.26
N HIS A 122 13.61 8.60 -1.47
CA HIS A 122 14.67 9.41 -0.87
C HIS A 122 15.10 10.52 -1.83
N ASP A 123 15.57 11.62 -1.26
CA ASP A 123 16.36 12.62 -1.98
C ASP A 123 17.83 12.48 -1.64
N ILE A 124 18.66 12.77 -2.63
CA ILE A 124 20.11 12.89 -2.52
C ILE A 124 20.43 14.38 -2.48
N GLU A 125 20.97 14.82 -1.34
CA GLU A 125 21.49 16.17 -1.16
C GLU A 125 22.99 16.05 -0.83
N GLY A 126 23.82 16.27 -1.86
CA GLY A 126 25.26 16.01 -1.80
C GLY A 126 25.55 14.51 -1.58
N SER A 127 26.15 14.19 -0.43
CA SER A 127 26.48 12.81 -0.02
C SER A 127 25.48 12.22 0.99
N SER A 128 24.45 12.97 1.39
CA SER A 128 23.44 12.51 2.35
C SER A 128 22.16 12.06 1.64
N GLN A 129 21.60 10.93 2.07
CA GLN A 129 20.29 10.46 1.65
C GLN A 129 19.26 10.79 2.74
N ARG A 130 18.17 11.47 2.37
CA ARG A 130 17.08 11.80 3.28
C ARG A 130 15.77 11.25 2.75
N LEU A 131 14.95 10.65 3.61
CA LEU A 131 13.59 10.28 3.23
C LEU A 131 12.78 11.57 3.00
N ALA A 132 12.36 11.80 1.76
CA ALA A 132 11.68 13.02 1.36
C ALA A 132 10.16 12.83 1.31
N LYS A 133 9.71 11.80 0.59
CA LYS A 133 8.29 11.49 0.40
C LYS A 133 8.03 9.99 0.44
N CYS A 134 6.78 9.62 0.70
CA CYS A 134 6.32 8.25 0.65
C CYS A 134 5.09 8.11 -0.25
N ILE A 135 4.95 6.96 -0.90
CA ILE A 135 3.74 6.60 -1.64
C ILE A 135 3.10 5.39 -0.96
N ALA A 136 1.86 5.53 -0.50
CA ALA A 136 1.05 4.42 0.02
C ALA A 136 0.13 3.91 -1.08
N GLU A 137 0.41 2.72 -1.59
CA GLU A 137 -0.42 2.03 -2.57
C GLU A 137 -1.36 1.06 -1.84
N VAL A 138 -2.65 1.39 -1.85
CA VAL A 138 -3.69 0.64 -1.15
C VAL A 138 -4.52 -0.13 -2.17
N THR A 139 -4.66 -1.44 -1.96
CA THR A 139 -5.55 -2.29 -2.76
C THR A 139 -6.78 -2.67 -1.94
N ASN A 140 -7.98 -2.30 -2.38
CA ASN A 140 -9.20 -2.65 -1.67
C ASN A 140 -9.64 -4.10 -1.96
N THR A 141 -10.25 -4.71 -0.95
CA THR A 141 -10.75 -6.08 -0.99
C THR A 141 -12.25 -6.03 -0.66
N PRO A 142 -13.15 -6.62 -1.45
CA PRO A 142 -12.91 -7.52 -2.60
C PRO A 142 -12.96 -6.84 -3.99
N TRP A 143 -12.98 -5.51 -4.08
CA TRP A 143 -13.29 -4.80 -5.33
C TRP A 143 -12.12 -4.65 -6.32
N SER A 144 -10.89 -4.96 -5.89
CA SER A 144 -9.68 -4.92 -6.73
C SER A 144 -9.42 -3.56 -7.38
N GLU A 145 -9.67 -2.50 -6.62
CA GLU A 145 -9.24 -1.16 -6.97
C GLU A 145 -7.98 -0.82 -6.20
N ARG A 146 -7.09 -0.08 -6.84
CA ARG A 146 -5.82 0.33 -6.26
C ARG A 146 -5.69 1.85 -6.35
N VAL A 147 -5.27 2.45 -5.24
CA VAL A 147 -5.00 3.89 -5.19
C VAL A 147 -3.65 4.13 -4.53
N SER A 148 -2.82 4.91 -5.20
CA SER A 148 -1.55 5.39 -4.66
C SER A 148 -1.76 6.76 -4.04
N PHE A 149 -1.39 6.94 -2.78
CA PHE A 149 -1.44 8.20 -2.05
C PHE A 149 -0.02 8.72 -1.83
N LEU A 150 0.29 9.93 -2.26
CA LEU A 150 1.57 10.59 -2.00
C LEU A 150 1.46 11.35 -0.67
N PHE A 151 2.43 11.18 0.22
CA PHE A 151 2.40 11.80 1.55
C PHE A 151 3.80 12.08 2.11
N ASN A 152 3.91 13.08 2.99
CA ASN A 152 5.11 13.34 3.79
C ASN A 152 5.21 12.34 4.97
N PRO A 153 6.36 11.65 5.16
CA PRO A 153 6.52 10.66 6.22
C PRO A 153 6.31 11.18 7.64
N ASN A 154 6.60 12.46 7.91
CA ASN A 154 6.59 13.02 9.27
C ASN A 154 5.18 13.24 9.82
N SER A 155 4.23 13.61 8.95
CA SER A 155 2.80 13.71 9.19
C SER A 155 2.19 14.38 7.96
N ASP A 156 1.27 13.71 7.27
CA ASP A 156 0.51 14.33 6.18
C ASP A 156 -0.97 13.92 6.25
N VAL A 157 -1.81 14.77 5.67
CA VAL A 157 -3.25 14.56 5.57
C VAL A 157 -3.62 14.47 4.10
N VAL A 158 -4.17 13.32 3.68
CA VAL A 158 -4.55 13.05 2.30
C VAL A 158 -6.03 12.71 2.21
N ALA A 159 -6.71 13.12 1.15
CA ALA A 159 -8.12 12.80 0.95
C ALA A 159 -8.37 11.28 0.90
N LYS A 160 -9.46 10.82 1.54
CA LYS A 160 -9.85 9.41 1.52
C LYS A 160 -10.53 9.05 0.21
N ALA A 161 -9.74 8.85 -0.84
CA ALA A 161 -10.25 8.57 -2.17
C ALA A 161 -10.73 7.12 -2.37
N LEU A 162 -10.45 6.17 -1.46
CA LEU A 162 -10.73 4.75 -1.67
C LEU A 162 -11.75 4.19 -0.67
N HIS A 163 -12.72 3.41 -1.16
CA HIS A 163 -13.60 2.60 -0.32
C HIS A 163 -12.89 1.31 0.11
N VAL A 164 -12.20 1.39 1.25
CA VAL A 164 -11.30 0.32 1.73
C VAL A 164 -12.00 -0.79 2.52
N SER A 165 -13.21 -0.56 3.01
CA SER A 165 -13.95 -1.54 3.83
C SER A 165 -15.45 -1.32 3.68
N PRO A 166 -16.27 -2.38 3.60
CA PRO A 166 -17.72 -2.26 3.54
C PRO A 166 -18.35 -1.71 4.83
N PHE A 167 -17.57 -1.47 5.89
CA PHE A 167 -18.04 -0.89 7.14
C PHE A 167 -17.55 0.56 7.31
N MET A 168 -16.97 1.16 6.28
CA MET A 168 -16.29 2.45 6.33
C MET A 168 -16.63 3.28 5.10
N ASP A 169 -17.34 4.40 5.26
CA ASP A 169 -17.63 5.32 4.13
C ASP A 169 -16.35 5.96 3.57
N MET A 170 -16.46 6.68 2.47
CA MET A 170 -15.33 7.39 1.85
C MET A 170 -15.08 8.79 2.43
N LEU A 171 -15.81 9.21 3.45
CA LEU A 171 -15.72 10.57 3.96
C LEU A 171 -14.51 10.76 4.87
N GLY A 172 -13.99 11.99 4.87
CA GLY A 172 -12.87 12.40 5.70
C GLY A 172 -11.52 12.18 5.05
N ASN A 173 -10.48 12.22 5.89
CA ASN A 173 -9.10 12.27 5.43
C ASN A 173 -8.27 11.18 6.11
N TRP A 174 -7.28 10.67 5.41
CA TRP A 174 -6.23 9.85 6.00
C TRP A 174 -5.17 10.75 6.61
N SER A 175 -4.81 10.49 7.86
CA SER A 175 -3.57 10.97 8.45
C SER A 175 -2.56 9.82 8.43
N MET A 176 -1.48 9.99 7.66
CA MET A 176 -0.45 8.96 7.48
C MET A 176 0.88 9.41 8.05
N LYS A 177 1.59 8.49 8.71
CA LYS A 177 2.92 8.71 9.28
C LYS A 177 3.76 7.45 9.20
N THR A 178 5.03 7.61 8.84
CA THR A 178 5.99 6.50 8.81
C THR A 178 7.40 7.00 9.17
N ASN A 179 8.30 6.10 9.53
CA ASN A 179 9.72 6.42 9.67
C ASN A 179 10.56 5.89 8.51
N THR A 180 11.78 6.40 8.41
CA THR A 180 12.80 5.80 7.54
C THR A 180 13.03 4.35 7.95
N PRO A 181 12.97 3.39 6.99
CA PRO A 181 13.14 1.98 7.28
C PRO A 181 14.57 1.72 7.79
N GLY A 182 14.66 1.11 8.97
CA GLY A 182 15.93 0.74 9.61
C GLY A 182 15.77 -0.56 10.41
N ASN A 183 16.28 -0.63 11.64
CA ASN A 183 16.05 -1.82 12.47
C ASN A 183 14.58 -1.96 12.90
N ASN A 184 13.88 -0.83 13.05
CA ASN A 184 12.47 -0.77 13.37
C ASN A 184 11.74 0.01 12.27
N LEU A 185 10.54 -0.43 11.95
CA LEU A 185 9.65 0.19 10.98
C LEU A 185 8.29 0.35 11.64
N PHE A 186 7.72 1.54 11.57
CA PHE A 186 6.36 1.79 11.99
C PHE A 186 5.61 2.59 10.93
N VAL A 187 4.33 2.26 10.77
CA VAL A 187 3.41 2.98 9.89
C VAL A 187 2.15 3.19 10.71
N THR A 188 1.62 4.41 10.72
CA THR A 188 0.34 4.73 11.36
C THR A 188 -0.55 5.41 10.35
N ILE A 189 -1.79 4.92 10.26
CA ILE A 189 -2.84 5.45 9.39
C ILE A 189 -4.08 5.64 10.25
N SER A 190 -4.60 6.86 10.33
CA SER A 190 -5.88 7.15 11.01
C SER A 190 -6.83 7.89 10.10
N VAL A 191 -8.13 7.78 10.37
CA VAL A 191 -9.19 8.50 9.63
C VAL A 191 -9.66 9.67 10.47
N ASN A 192 -9.59 10.89 9.94
CA ASN A 192 -10.30 12.03 10.48
C ASN A 192 -11.63 12.20 9.74
N HIS A 193 -12.73 11.81 10.37
CA HIS A 193 -14.07 11.88 9.79
C HIS A 193 -14.85 13.11 10.27
N PRO A 194 -15.53 13.86 9.39
CA PRO A 194 -16.23 15.10 9.75
C PRO A 194 -17.27 14.91 10.85
N LYS A 195 -17.93 13.75 10.90
CA LYS A 195 -18.95 13.42 11.91
C LYS A 195 -18.44 12.62 13.11
N HIS A 196 -17.42 11.79 12.91
CA HIS A 196 -17.03 10.74 13.86
C HIS A 196 -15.65 10.99 14.48
N GLY A 197 -14.93 12.02 14.03
CA GLY A 197 -13.56 12.32 14.46
C GLY A 197 -12.60 11.20 14.09
N ASP A 198 -11.58 11.00 14.94
CA ASP A 198 -10.63 9.89 14.83
C ASP A 198 -11.26 8.58 15.34
N TYR A 199 -12.10 7.98 14.50
CA TYR A 199 -12.84 6.76 14.85
C TYR A 199 -12.15 5.47 14.43
N PHE A 200 -11.10 5.55 13.61
CA PHE A 200 -10.37 4.38 13.13
C PHE A 200 -8.88 4.69 13.00
N SER A 201 -8.07 3.77 13.54
CA SER A 201 -6.62 3.79 13.41
C SER A 201 -6.08 2.40 13.09
N ALA A 202 -5.09 2.33 12.21
CA ALA A 202 -4.30 1.15 11.92
C ALA A 202 -2.82 1.47 12.09
N SER A 203 -2.07 0.56 12.69
CA SER A 203 -0.63 0.70 12.85
C SER A 203 0.11 -0.59 12.52
N LEU A 204 1.15 -0.50 11.70
CA LEU A 204 2.14 -1.55 11.49
C LEU A 204 3.34 -1.26 12.38
N MET A 205 3.79 -2.24 13.15
CA MET A 205 5.09 -2.22 13.83
C MET A 205 5.87 -3.46 13.41
N ALA A 206 7.04 -3.28 12.81
CA ALA A 206 7.88 -4.36 12.33
C ALA A 206 9.36 -4.15 12.67
N LYS A 207 10.09 -5.25 12.82
CA LYS A 207 11.53 -5.27 13.04
C LYS A 207 12.23 -5.99 11.90
N ARG A 208 13.40 -5.49 11.55
CA ARG A 208 14.25 -6.14 10.54
C ARG A 208 14.75 -7.48 11.07
N VAL A 209 14.60 -8.52 10.25
CA VAL A 209 15.15 -9.85 10.54
C VAL A 209 16.66 -9.82 10.29
N SER A 210 17.44 -10.34 11.23
CA SER A 210 18.91 -10.36 11.14
C SER A 210 19.38 -11.23 9.97
N SER A 211 20.31 -10.70 9.16
CA SER A 211 20.93 -11.38 8.00
C SER A 211 21.75 -12.62 8.36
N SER A 212 22.00 -12.89 9.64
CA SER A 212 22.75 -14.05 10.12
C SER A 212 22.07 -15.40 9.85
N THR A 213 20.78 -15.39 9.52
CA THR A 213 20.03 -16.58 9.15
C THR A 213 19.86 -16.59 7.64
N HIS A 214 20.38 -17.61 6.94
CA HIS A 214 19.98 -17.88 5.56
C HIS A 214 18.50 -18.26 5.54
N THR A 215 17.64 -17.25 5.57
CA THR A 215 16.20 -17.44 5.54
C THR A 215 15.78 -17.62 4.09
N ASP A 216 15.23 -18.79 3.77
CA ASP A 216 14.57 -19.00 2.49
C ASP A 216 13.35 -18.06 2.41
N ILE A 217 13.43 -17.06 1.51
CA ILE A 217 12.40 -16.03 1.33
C ILE A 217 11.04 -16.68 1.04
N ALA A 218 11.00 -17.74 0.23
CA ALA A 218 9.75 -18.40 -0.12
C ALA A 218 9.11 -19.09 1.10
N LEU A 219 9.94 -19.67 1.99
CA LEU A 219 9.44 -20.24 3.25
C LEU A 219 9.03 -19.14 4.25
N PHE A 220 9.78 -18.05 4.31
CA PHE A 220 9.47 -16.91 5.18
C PHE A 220 8.08 -16.34 4.90
N PHE A 221 7.71 -16.22 3.62
CA PHE A 221 6.39 -15.75 3.20
C PHE A 221 5.36 -16.87 3.00
N TRP A 222 5.65 -18.12 3.39
CA TRP A 222 4.74 -19.24 3.17
C TRP A 222 3.35 -18.98 3.78
N LEU A 223 2.32 -19.01 2.91
CA LEU A 223 0.91 -18.71 3.21
C LEU A 223 0.66 -17.32 3.83
N MET A 224 1.62 -16.39 3.76
CA MET A 224 1.46 -15.06 4.36
C MET A 224 0.30 -14.28 3.72
N PRO A 225 0.19 -14.16 2.38
CA PRO A 225 -1.00 -13.59 1.72
C PRO A 225 -2.33 -14.26 2.14
N HIS A 226 -2.38 -15.60 2.21
CA HIS A 226 -3.59 -16.33 2.64
C HIS A 226 -4.01 -15.97 4.05
N LYS A 227 -3.04 -15.85 4.96
CA LYS A 227 -3.29 -15.43 6.35
C LYS A 227 -3.88 -14.01 6.39
N VAL A 228 -3.34 -13.09 5.59
CA VAL A 228 -3.88 -11.72 5.49
C VAL A 228 -5.33 -11.75 5.01
N ALA A 229 -5.62 -12.50 3.93
CA ALA A 229 -6.97 -12.62 3.41
C ALA A 229 -7.94 -13.19 4.46
N LEU A 230 -7.55 -14.29 5.12
CA LEU A 230 -8.34 -14.91 6.18
C LEU A 230 -8.66 -13.91 7.30
N TRP A 231 -7.67 -13.13 7.75
CA TRP A 231 -7.88 -12.11 8.78
C TRP A 231 -8.83 -11.00 8.32
N ILE A 232 -8.72 -10.53 7.08
CA ILE A 232 -9.62 -9.50 6.52
C ILE A 232 -11.07 -10.00 6.54
N TYR A 233 -11.33 -11.19 5.98
CA TYR A 233 -12.69 -11.74 5.91
C TYR A 233 -13.24 -12.10 7.30
N TRP A 234 -12.41 -12.64 8.18
CA TRP A 234 -12.82 -12.99 9.55
C TRP A 234 -13.25 -11.77 10.36
N GLN A 235 -12.51 -10.66 10.27
CA GLN A 235 -12.84 -9.44 11.00
C GLN A 235 -14.02 -8.70 10.35
N ALA A 236 -14.16 -8.76 9.02
CA ALA A 236 -15.36 -8.29 8.34
C ALA A 236 -16.62 -9.03 8.83
N LEU A 237 -16.56 -10.35 8.95
CA LEU A 237 -17.67 -11.16 9.49
C LEU A 237 -18.01 -10.79 10.94
N LYS A 238 -16.99 -10.55 11.79
CA LYS A 238 -17.20 -10.11 13.18
C LYS A 238 -17.86 -8.74 13.27
N LEU A 239 -17.47 -7.79 12.42
CA LEU A 239 -18.11 -6.47 12.37
C LEU A 239 -19.58 -6.55 11.93
N TRP A 240 -19.87 -7.40 10.94
CA TRP A 240 -21.23 -7.68 10.51
C TRP A 240 -22.07 -8.29 11.63
N TRP A 241 -21.54 -9.29 12.34
CA TRP A 241 -22.23 -9.89 13.50
C TRP A 241 -22.48 -8.84 14.60
N LYS A 242 -21.52 -7.94 14.84
CA LYS A 242 -21.67 -6.82 15.79
C LYS A 242 -22.68 -5.74 15.34
N GLY A 243 -23.34 -5.92 14.20
CA GLY A 243 -24.38 -5.00 13.72
C GLY A 243 -23.84 -3.69 13.13
N VAL A 244 -22.56 -3.64 12.72
CA VAL A 244 -22.03 -2.46 12.04
C VAL A 244 -22.67 -2.35 10.64
N PRO A 245 -23.23 -1.19 10.26
CA PRO A 245 -23.90 -1.04 8.98
C PRO A 245 -22.99 -1.38 7.80
N PHE A 246 -23.49 -2.21 6.89
CA PHE A 246 -22.84 -2.51 5.62
C PHE A 246 -23.12 -1.37 4.63
N LEU A 247 -22.06 -0.85 4.02
CA LEU A 247 -22.08 0.19 3.02
C LEU A 247 -21.76 -0.44 1.66
N GLN A 248 -22.70 -0.33 0.72
CA GLN A 248 -22.50 -0.80 -0.64
C GLN A 248 -21.35 -0.02 -1.30
N HIS A 249 -20.56 -0.71 -2.12
CA HIS A 249 -19.49 -0.04 -2.86
C HIS A 249 -20.05 1.01 -3.84
N PRO A 250 -19.50 2.23 -3.88
CA PRO A 250 -19.97 3.31 -4.75
C PRO A 250 -20.10 2.94 -6.22
N ARG A 251 -19.20 2.07 -6.74
CA ARG A 251 -19.25 1.60 -8.14
C ARG A 251 -20.61 1.08 -8.61
N TYR A 252 -21.45 0.60 -7.69
CA TYR A 252 -22.75 -0.01 -8.04
C TYR A 252 -23.90 0.99 -8.15
N TYR A 253 -23.76 2.21 -7.60
CA TYR A 253 -24.84 3.21 -7.60
C TYR A 253 -24.40 4.60 -8.04
N ASN A 254 -23.10 4.92 -7.98
CA ASN A 254 -22.54 6.17 -8.45
C ASN A 254 -21.33 5.90 -9.36
N PRO A 255 -21.46 5.94 -10.70
CA PRO A 255 -20.33 5.75 -11.61
C PRO A 255 -19.31 6.90 -11.57
N ARG A 256 -19.68 8.07 -11.03
CA ARG A 256 -18.83 9.26 -10.94
C ARG A 256 -18.04 9.35 -9.63
N TYR A 257 -18.12 8.36 -8.74
CA TYR A 257 -17.47 8.39 -7.42
C TYR A 257 -15.96 8.67 -7.48
N ARG A 258 -15.24 8.18 -8.51
CA ARG A 258 -13.80 8.48 -8.68
C ARG A 258 -13.56 9.97 -8.95
N GLY A 259 -14.41 10.61 -9.75
CA GLY A 259 -14.34 12.05 -10.03
C GLY A 259 -14.74 12.91 -8.84
N GLU A 260 -15.73 12.48 -8.06
CA GLU A 260 -16.09 13.14 -6.81
C GLU A 260 -14.96 13.10 -5.77
N ALA A 261 -14.20 12.00 -5.73
CA ALA A 261 -13.02 11.90 -4.88
C ALA A 261 -11.93 12.91 -5.28
N ILE A 262 -11.76 13.18 -6.58
CA ILE A 262 -10.82 14.20 -7.09
C ILE A 262 -11.28 15.60 -6.67
N LEU A 263 -12.56 15.93 -6.88
CA LEU A 263 -13.13 17.21 -6.46
C LEU A 263 -13.04 17.43 -4.94
N PHE A 264 -13.09 16.35 -4.15
CA PHE A 264 -12.93 16.42 -2.71
C PHE A 264 -11.47 16.71 -2.31
N ASP A 265 -10.49 16.13 -3.01
CA ASP A 265 -9.06 16.43 -2.86
C ASP A 265 -8.75 17.90 -3.12
N GLU A 266 -9.29 18.43 -4.23
CA GLU A 266 -9.13 19.85 -4.61
C GLU A 266 -9.68 20.79 -3.54
N LYS A 267 -10.85 20.48 -2.98
CA LYS A 267 -11.47 21.26 -1.90
C LYS A 267 -10.67 21.21 -0.60
N LEU A 268 -9.97 20.10 -0.37
CA LEU A 268 -9.17 19.90 0.83
C LEU A 268 -7.90 20.75 0.84
N GLN A 269 -7.44 21.25 -0.32
CA GLN A 269 -6.14 21.91 -0.47
C GLN A 269 -5.01 21.11 0.20
N CYS A 270 -5.16 19.78 0.25
CA CYS A 270 -4.20 18.86 0.82
C CYS A 270 -3.02 18.79 -0.13
N CYS A 271 -2.08 19.74 -0.05
CA CYS A 271 -0.65 19.56 -0.24
C CYS A 271 0.07 20.93 -0.24
N PRO A 272 0.55 21.43 0.92
CA PRO A 272 1.70 22.35 0.95
C PRO A 272 3.02 21.65 0.56
N ALA A 273 2.99 20.38 0.15
CA ALA A 273 4.13 19.62 -0.37
C ALA A 273 4.75 20.19 -1.66
N PHE A 274 4.14 21.24 -2.24
CA PHE A 274 4.57 21.92 -3.46
C PHE A 274 4.95 23.39 -3.26
N VAL A 275 5.05 23.91 -2.03
CA VAL A 275 5.64 25.25 -1.84
C VAL A 275 7.15 25.11 -1.98
N CYS A 276 7.62 25.21 -3.22
CA CYS A 276 9.00 25.60 -3.48
C CYS A 276 9.14 27.02 -2.96
N GLU A 277 9.95 27.24 -1.92
CA GLU A 277 10.31 28.57 -1.43
C GLU A 277 10.87 29.38 -2.59
N THR A 278 10.04 30.24 -3.18
CA THR A 278 10.51 31.28 -4.09
C THR A 278 10.38 32.60 -3.34
N GLN A 279 11.31 32.83 -2.41
CA GLN A 279 11.59 34.19 -1.94
C GLN A 279 12.68 34.80 -2.83
N ASN A 280 12.36 36.00 -3.34
CA ASN A 280 13.20 36.97 -4.06
C ASN A 280 13.50 36.59 -5.52
N ASN A 281 13.29 37.44 -6.54
CA ASN A 281 13.44 38.90 -6.58
C ASN A 281 12.78 39.49 -7.86
N GLN A 282 12.18 40.67 -7.72
CA GLN A 282 12.10 41.80 -8.68
C GLN A 282 11.45 41.67 -10.09
N GLN A 283 10.36 42.45 -10.23
CA GLN A 283 10.05 43.41 -11.33
C GLN A 283 10.30 43.02 -12.80
N ALA A 284 9.23 42.92 -13.59
CA ALA A 284 9.07 43.66 -14.87
C ALA A 284 7.62 43.53 -15.40
N GLU A 285 7.17 44.59 -16.06
CA GLU A 285 5.83 44.92 -16.53
C GLU A 285 5.33 44.15 -17.77
N GLU A 286 3.99 44.14 -17.89
CA GLU A 286 3.12 44.22 -19.08
C GLU A 286 3.34 43.36 -20.34
N HIS A 287 2.29 42.62 -20.73
CA HIS A 287 1.44 42.82 -21.93
C HIS A 287 1.00 41.52 -22.66
N CYS A 288 -0.31 41.46 -22.88
CA CYS A 288 -1.10 40.76 -23.91
C CYS A 288 -1.25 39.22 -23.96
N SER A 289 -2.54 38.87 -23.88
CA SER A 289 -3.27 37.60 -24.00
C SER A 289 -3.35 36.99 -25.41
N GLY A 290 -3.25 35.65 -25.49
CA GLY A 290 -3.66 34.78 -26.60
C GLY A 290 -3.36 33.29 -26.29
N PRO A 291 -4.20 32.32 -26.70
CA PRO A 291 -4.48 31.12 -25.91
C PRO A 291 -3.43 30.02 -26.12
N ALA A 292 -2.51 29.89 -25.18
CA ALA A 292 -1.65 28.71 -25.07
C ALA A 292 -2.40 27.64 -24.27
N ALA A 293 -2.64 26.51 -24.93
CA ALA A 293 -3.01 25.25 -24.29
C ALA A 293 -1.91 24.86 -23.29
N HIS A 294 -2.03 25.34 -22.06
CA HIS A 294 -1.26 24.86 -20.94
C HIS A 294 -2.07 23.77 -20.27
N SER A 295 -1.64 22.52 -20.47
CA SER A 295 -1.95 21.42 -19.58
C SER A 295 -1.41 21.77 -18.20
N THR A 296 -2.24 22.39 -17.36
CA THR A 296 -2.01 22.43 -15.92
C THR A 296 -2.03 20.99 -15.44
N SER A 297 -0.86 20.43 -15.18
CA SER A 297 -0.71 19.18 -14.44
C SER A 297 -1.29 19.42 -13.04
N GLU A 298 -2.57 19.09 -12.85
CA GLU A 298 -3.23 19.08 -11.55
C GLU A 298 -2.54 18.01 -10.70
N HIS A 299 -1.67 18.45 -9.78
CA HIS A 299 -0.93 17.57 -8.89
C HIS A 299 -1.87 17.04 -7.79
N HIS A 300 -2.64 16.01 -8.11
CA HIS A 300 -3.45 15.30 -7.11
C HIS A 300 -2.57 14.49 -6.16
N CYS A 301 -2.95 14.44 -4.89
CA CYS A 301 -2.17 13.69 -3.90
C CYS A 301 -2.52 12.19 -3.90
N PHE A 302 -3.31 11.73 -4.88
CA PHE A 302 -3.49 10.31 -5.19
C PHE A 302 -3.69 9.99 -6.68
N THR A 303 -3.51 8.71 -7.06
CA THR A 303 -3.74 8.21 -8.42
C THR A 303 -4.40 6.83 -8.39
N TRP A 304 -5.44 6.63 -9.22
CA TRP A 304 -6.16 5.36 -9.36
C TRP A 304 -5.50 4.42 -10.37
N ARG A 305 -5.47 3.13 -10.04
CA ARG A 305 -5.13 2.01 -10.93
C ARG A 305 -6.08 0.84 -10.66
N ASP A 306 -6.38 0.05 -11.67
CA ASP A 306 -7.14 -1.18 -11.45
C ASP A 306 -6.18 -2.30 -11.04
N ALA A 307 -6.57 -3.10 -10.04
CA ALA A 307 -5.82 -4.29 -9.66
C ALA A 307 -6.41 -5.51 -10.38
N LYS A 308 -5.55 -6.50 -10.66
CA LYS A 308 -6.02 -7.76 -11.25
C LYS A 308 -6.94 -8.50 -10.29
N TRP A 309 -8.03 -9.04 -10.83
CA TRP A 309 -8.94 -9.94 -10.14
C TRP A 309 -9.21 -11.17 -11.01
N PRO A 310 -9.27 -12.39 -10.44
CA PRO A 310 -9.04 -12.74 -9.03
C PRO A 310 -7.57 -12.66 -8.62
N TRP A 311 -7.29 -12.90 -7.34
CA TRP A 311 -6.01 -12.84 -6.61
C TRP A 311 -4.88 -13.76 -7.14
N CYS A 312 -4.57 -13.68 -8.44
CA CYS A 312 -3.66 -14.55 -9.17
C CYS A 312 -2.49 -13.76 -9.78
#